data_AF-A0A4P6MK59-F1
#
_entry.id   AF-A0A4P6MK59-F1
#
_cell.length_a   1.000
_cell.length_b   1.000
_cell.length_c   1.000
_cell.angle_alpha   90.00
_cell.angle_beta   90.00
_cell.angle_gamma   90.00
#
_symmetry.space_group_name_H-M   'P 1'
#
loop_
_entity.id
_entity.type
_entity.pdbx_description
1 polymer ?
#
loop_
_entity_poly.entity_id
_entity_poly.type
_entity_poly.pdbx_seq_one_letter_code
_entity_poly.pdbx_strand_id
1 'polypeptide(L)' 'MTNSIPSALREYARELLDITDLPEDAMFLELGGNSLSAVMLANRLEEDFGIRVCTEDILVSTLPELDEICSGLSPEG' A
#
# COMPACT_ATOMS: atom_id res chain seq x y z
N MET A 1 14.64 -11.83 7.55
CA MET A 1 14.67 -10.71 6.58
C MET A 1 13.56 -9.78 7.02
N THR A 2 13.87 -8.69 7.70
CA THR A 2 12.83 -7.77 8.21
C THR A 2 12.47 -6.85 7.05
N ASN A 3 11.33 -7.11 6.39
CA ASN A 3 10.83 -6.20 5.36
C ASN A 3 10.29 -4.95 6.07
N SER A 4 10.58 -3.75 5.55
CA SER A 4 10.01 -2.51 6.07
C SER A 4 8.62 -2.30 5.47
N ILE A 5 7.74 -1.56 6.15
CA ILE A 5 6.41 -1.20 5.62
C ILE A 5 6.50 -0.58 4.21
N PRO A 6 7.39 0.42 3.96
CA PRO A 6 7.66 0.96 2.63
C PRO A 6 7.92 -0.07 1.52
N SER A 7 8.77 -1.06 1.80
CA SER A 7 9.19 -2.03 0.80
C SER A 7 8.09 -3.05 0.53
N ALA A 8 7.44 -3.55 1.59
CA ALA A 8 6.33 -4.48 1.47
C ALA A 8 5.12 -3.86 0.75
N LEU A 9 4.79 -2.59 1.03
CA LEU A 9 3.72 -1.87 0.33
C LEU A 9 3.95 -1.87 -1.19
N ARG A 10 5.18 -1.56 -1.62
CA ARG A 10 5.54 -1.53 -3.04
C ARG A 10 5.54 -2.91 -3.68
N GLU A 11 6.01 -3.93 -2.96
CA GLU A 11 5.96 -5.32 -3.44
C GLU A 11 4.52 -5.81 -3.62
N TYR A 12 3.65 -5.57 -2.64
CA TYR A 12 2.24 -5.96 -2.72
C TYR A 12 1.51 -5.17 -3.80
N ALA A 13 1.77 -3.88 -3.95
CA ALA A 13 1.19 -3.09 -5.03
C ALA A 13 1.57 -3.66 -6.41
N ARG A 14 2.84 -4.00 -6.62
CA ARG A 14 3.31 -4.62 -7.88
C ARG A 14 2.64 -5.96 -8.16
N GLU A 15 2.55 -6.81 -7.14
CA GLU A 15 1.93 -8.15 -7.27
C GLU A 15 0.43 -8.03 -7.58
N LEU A 16 -0.29 -7.16 -6.87
CA LEU A 16 -1.74 -7.01 -7.02
C LEU A 16 -2.14 -6.36 -8.35
N LEU A 17 -1.28 -5.49 -8.90
CA LEU A 17 -1.52 -4.77 -10.15
C LEU A 17 -0.89 -5.46 -11.37
N ASP A 18 -0.14 -6.56 -11.17
CA ASP A 18 0.60 -7.28 -12.22
C ASP A 18 1.52 -6.36 -13.05
N ILE A 19 2.21 -5.44 -12.36
CA ILE A 19 3.13 -4.47 -12.99
C ILE A 19 4.58 -4.69 -12.56
N THR A 20 5.48 -4.61 -13.53
CA THR A 20 6.92 -4.75 -13.29
C THR A 20 7.54 -3.44 -12.80
N ASP A 21 7.13 -2.32 -13.38
CA ASP A 21 7.65 -1.00 -13.04
C ASP A 21 6.58 -0.18 -12.32
N LEU A 22 6.95 0.32 -11.14
CA LEU A 22 6.07 1.05 -10.25
C LEU A 22 6.63 2.48 -10.13
N PRO A 23 6.07 3.47 -10.85
CA PRO A 23 6.59 4.83 -10.82
C PRO A 23 6.50 5.42 -9.42
N GLU A 24 7.50 6.18 -9.00
CA GLU A 24 7.59 6.65 -7.62
C GLU A 24 6.45 7.59 -7.22
N ASP A 25 5.96 8.41 -8.15
CA ASP A 25 4.87 9.37 -7.93
C ASP A 25 3.51 8.87 -8.42
N ALA A 26 3.38 7.58 -8.76
CA ALA A 26 2.12 7.05 -9.28
C ALA A 26 1.08 6.87 -8.18
N MET A 27 -0.17 7.17 -8.52
CA MET A 27 -1.33 6.79 -7.70
C MET A 27 -1.74 5.35 -7.98
N PHE A 28 -2.19 4.65 -6.95
CA PHE A 28 -2.62 3.25 -7.08
C PHE A 28 -3.76 3.10 -8.09
N LEU A 29 -4.71 4.04 -8.12
CA LEU A 29 -5.78 4.09 -9.13
C LEU A 29 -5.27 4.23 -10.57
N GLU A 30 -4.23 5.04 -10.82
CA GLU A 30 -3.69 5.25 -12.16
C GLU A 30 -3.00 4.01 -12.73
N LEU A 31 -2.50 3.16 -11.84
CA LEU A 31 -1.82 1.91 -12.18
C LEU A 31 -2.79 0.74 -12.40
N GLY A 32 -4.10 0.98 -12.40
CA GLY A 32 -5.13 -0.07 -12.54
C GLY A 32 -5.70 -0.56 -11.22
N GLY A 33 -5.33 0.07 -10.10
CA GLY A 33 -5.89 -0.21 -8.80
C GLY A 33 -7.38 0.08 -8.73
N ASN A 34 -8.08 -0.74 -7.96
CA ASN A 34 -9.50 -0.64 -7.68
C ASN A 34 -9.77 -0.96 -6.21
N SER A 35 -11.02 -0.81 -5.78
CA SER A 35 -11.44 -1.05 -4.39
C SER A 35 -11.08 -2.45 -3.88
N LEU A 36 -11.17 -3.49 -4.72
CA LEU A 36 -10.84 -4.85 -4.31
C LEU A 36 -9.32 -4.99 -4.07
N SER A 37 -8.48 -4.54 -5.00
CA SER A 37 -7.02 -4.54 -4.82
C SER A 37 -6.57 -3.69 -3.64
N ALA A 38 -7.24 -2.56 -3.40
CA ALA A 38 -6.93 -1.71 -2.27
C ALA A 38 -7.32 -2.38 -0.93
N VAL A 39 -8.45 -3.10 -0.87
CA VAL A 39 -8.82 -3.92 0.31
C VAL A 39 -7.79 -5.02 0.54
N MET A 40 -7.35 -5.71 -0.53
CA MET A 40 -6.33 -6.74 -0.42
C MET A 40 -5.00 -6.19 0.09
N LEU A 41 -4.58 -5.01 -0.39
CA LEU A 41 -3.37 -4.34 0.09
C LEU A 41 -3.48 -3.95 1.58
N ALA A 42 -4.59 -3.32 1.97
CA ALA A 42 -4.84 -2.93 3.35
C ALA A 42 -4.79 -4.13 4.31
N ASN A 43 -5.45 -5.24 3.94
CA ASN A 43 -5.45 -6.45 4.76
C ASN A 43 -4.04 -7.04 4.91
N ARG A 44 -3.23 -7.09 3.85
CA ARG A 44 -1.85 -7.59 3.95
C ARG A 44 -0.98 -6.72 4.87
N LEU A 45 -1.13 -5.40 4.78
CA LEU A 45 -0.41 -4.47 5.67
C LEU A 45 -0.82 -4.65 7.13
N GLU A 46 -2.11 -4.91 7.39
CA GLU A 46 -2.63 -5.21 8.72
C GLU A 46 -2.10 -6.55 9.25
N GLU A 47 -2.09 -7.60 8.42
CA GLU A 47 -1.59 -8.93 8.81
C GLU A 47 -0.10 -8.95 9.11
N ASP A 48 0.72 -8.28 8.30
CA ASP A 48 2.18 -8.32 8.43
C ASP A 48 2.75 -7.29 9.42
N PHE A 49 2.12 -6.12 9.52
CA PHE A 49 2.64 -4.99 10.29
C PHE A 49 1.70 -4.51 11.40
N GLY A 50 0.47 -5.01 11.46
CA GLY A 50 -0.53 -4.58 12.44
C GLY A 50 -1.12 -3.19 12.19
N ILE A 51 -0.87 -2.59 11.01
CA ILE A 51 -1.36 -1.25 10.67
C ILE A 51 -2.62 -1.32 9.83
N ARG A 52 -3.57 -0.42 10.09
CA ARG A 52 -4.82 -0.37 9.35
C ARG A 52 -4.90 0.91 8.50
N VAL A 53 -4.76 0.73 7.19
CA VAL A 53 -4.82 1.82 6.20
C VAL A 53 -6.22 1.88 5.59
N CYS A 54 -6.77 3.08 5.41
CA CYS A 54 -8.04 3.25 4.72
C CYS A 54 -7.90 2.92 3.23
N THR A 55 -8.87 2.19 2.69
CA THR A 55 -8.88 1.82 1.28
C THR A 55 -9.01 3.01 0.34
N GLU A 56 -9.69 4.07 0.79
CA GLU A 56 -9.80 5.32 0.03
C GLU A 56 -8.44 6.00 -0.09
N ASP A 57 -7.68 6.11 1.01
CA ASP A 57 -6.32 6.66 1.00
C ASP A 57 -5.42 5.88 0.03
N ILE A 58 -5.48 4.54 0.04
CA ILE A 58 -4.74 3.70 -0.91
C ILE A 58 -5.03 4.07 -2.36
N LEU A 59 -6.29 4.34 -2.68
CA LEU A 59 -6.70 4.62 -4.05
C LEU A 59 -6.28 6.02 -4.50
N VAL A 60 -6.49 7.03 -3.66
CA VAL A 60 -6.35 8.45 -4.04
C VAL A 60 -4.98 9.04 -3.73
N SER A 61 -4.13 8.34 -2.97
CA SER A 61 -2.80 8.81 -2.62
C SER A 61 -1.74 8.25 -3.57
N THR A 62 -0.65 9.00 -3.72
CA THR A 62 0.58 8.52 -4.34
C THR A 62 1.31 7.53 -3.43
N LEU A 63 2.21 6.72 -3.99
CA LEU A 63 3.02 5.79 -3.19
C LEU A 63 3.85 6.44 -2.08
N PRO A 64 4.47 7.63 -2.25
CA PRO A 64 5.22 8.30 -1.19
C PRO A 64 4.29 8.81 -0.09
N GLU A 65 3.10 9.31 -0.44
CA GLU A 65 2.09 9.69 0.55
C GLU A 65 1.61 8.47 1.35
N LEU A 66 1.40 7.33 0.69
CA LEU A 66 1.06 6.08 1.37
C LEU A 66 2.18 5.60 2.30
N ASP A 67 3.43 5.81 1.93
CA ASP A 67 4.59 5.50 2.76
C ASP A 67 4.56 6.31 4.08
N GLU A 68 4.30 7.61 3.98
CA GLU A 68 4.17 8.49 5.13
C GLU A 68 2.95 8.13 6.00
N ILE A 69 1.80 7.85 5.37
CA ILE A 69 0.59 7.40 6.07
C ILE A 69 0.89 6.13 6.86
N CYS A 70 1.46 5.13 6.20
CA CYS A 70 1.76 3.86 6.82
C CYS A 70 2.81 3.97 7.94
N SER A 71 3.81 4.84 7.77
CA SER A 71 4.83 5.11 8.79
C SER A 71 4.28 5.87 10.00
N GLY A 72 3.21 6.65 9.82
CA GLY A 72 2.50 7.35 10.90
C GLY A 72 1.48 6.49 11.65
N LEU A 73 1.08 5.35 11.08
CA LEU A 73 0.16 4.41 11.72
C LEU A 73 0.92 3.57 12.75
N SER A 74 0.48 3.66 14.00
CA SER A 74 0.95 2.76 15.05
C SER A 74 0.10 1.48 15.04
N PRO A 75 0.67 0.29 15.30
CA PRO A 75 -0.07 -0.98 15.36
C PRO A 75 -1.00 -1.09 16.59
N GLU A 76 -1.36 0.04 17.19
CA GLU A 76 -2.15 0.12 18.42
C GLU A 76 -3.55 0.64 18.08
N GLY A 77 -4.40 -0.30 17.64
CA GLY A 77 -5.85 -0.20 17.70
C GLY A 77 -6.40 -1.14 18.77
#